data_AF-A0A937P958-F1
#
_entry.id   AF-A0A937P958-F1
#
_cell.length_a   1.000
_cell.length_b   1.000
_cell.length_c   1.000
_cell.angle_alpha   90.00
_cell.angle_beta   90.00
_cell.angle_gamma   90.00
#
_symmetry.space_group_name_H-M   'P 1'
#
loop_
_entity.id
_entity.type
_entity.pdbx_description
1 polymer ?
#
loop_
_entity_poly.entity_id
_entity_poly.type
_entity_poly.pdbx_seq_one_letter_code
_entity_poly.pdbx_strand_id
1 'polypeptide(L)'
;MKATARSVDVSKVGIYFMVALRILIGWHFLYEGLIKLGDPTWTAAGYLEQSRYILPGLFHWMADSQGMLAFIDFANIWGQIFIGLGLMLGLFTRIAAIGGAVLLGMYFLANPPFITNAYSSSLEGHYLFIDKNLIECIAMIAVALLPTGHYLGLDKLLSSFIYRKKSPRKIVTPEEIEKSQQEPEPVAGPLLPRREILKHLATLPVLGAFGLAYLKKRKWESMEEQNLVDIMSGASVVRMDFPEIDELKGELPFGMIRDKQVSKVILGGNLLNGYAHSRDLIYVSHLIRAYHTKERIFRTLSIAEKCGVNTLLTDPVIAKLINEYWDRKLGKIQFMSDCVGLDYSQGVRAKPFQEWLDFIQQAIDHGATACYIQGETADFYFQQEDGPDKIAKALQLIEDAGLPAGIGAHNIETIKKAADLGFDPDFWMKTIHHQQYWSAQHPTWHDNKFCFNTEETIAFMNDLPQPWIGFKILAAGAIHPEEGFRFAFEGGADFICVGMYDFQMVQDVNIALDCLNDPAIRNRKRPWRA
;
A
#
# COMPACT_ATOMS: atom_id res chain seq x y z
N MET A 1 50.49 12.28 -30.70
CA MET A 1 50.15 10.89 -30.36
C MET A 1 48.68 10.64 -30.66
N LYS A 2 48.36 9.87 -31.71
CA LYS A 2 46.98 9.37 -31.92
C LYS A 2 46.79 8.21 -30.96
N ALA A 3 45.90 8.35 -29.96
CA ALA A 3 45.48 7.23 -29.15
C ALA A 3 44.72 6.24 -30.04
N THR A 4 45.39 5.17 -30.44
CA THR A 4 44.75 4.00 -31.06
C THR A 4 43.81 3.40 -30.03
N ALA A 5 42.51 3.65 -30.16
CA ALA A 5 41.50 2.93 -29.42
C ALA A 5 41.65 1.44 -29.76
N ARG A 6 42.06 0.62 -28.78
CA ARG A 6 42.03 -0.84 -28.92
C ARG A 6 40.60 -1.24 -29.31
N SER A 7 40.42 -1.79 -30.49
CA SER A 7 39.14 -2.36 -30.90
C SER A 7 38.88 -3.59 -30.03
N VAL A 8 37.83 -3.54 -29.22
CA VAL A 8 37.33 -4.74 -28.52
C VAL A 8 36.76 -5.65 -29.60
N ASP A 9 37.39 -6.81 -29.83
CA ASP A 9 36.89 -7.81 -30.77
C ASP A 9 35.69 -8.54 -30.13
N VAL A 10 34.49 -8.03 -30.40
CA VAL A 10 33.23 -8.66 -30.00
C VAL A 10 32.70 -9.49 -31.16
N SER A 11 32.25 -10.71 -30.89
CA SER A 11 31.62 -11.56 -31.89
C SER A 11 30.38 -10.87 -32.51
N LYS A 12 30.03 -11.23 -33.75
CA LYS A 12 28.81 -10.69 -34.41
C LYS A 12 27.57 -10.89 -33.53
N VAL A 13 27.45 -12.06 -32.90
CA VAL A 13 26.35 -12.41 -31.98
C VAL A 13 26.36 -11.48 -30.76
N GLY A 14 27.52 -11.25 -30.14
CA GLY A 14 27.66 -10.34 -29.00
C GLY A 14 27.24 -8.90 -29.34
N ILE A 15 27.57 -8.42 -30.53
CA ILE A 15 27.16 -7.07 -30.98
C ILE A 15 25.65 -6.98 -31.17
N TYR A 16 25.00 -7.99 -31.75
CA TYR A 16 23.54 -8.01 -31.87
C TYR A 16 22.85 -8.06 -30.51
N PHE A 17 23.39 -8.82 -29.56
CA PHE A 17 22.90 -8.82 -28.19
C PHE A 17 22.99 -7.44 -27.54
N MET A 18 24.13 -6.75 -27.70
CA MET A 18 24.31 -5.40 -27.15
C MET A 18 23.42 -4.36 -27.82
N VAL A 19 23.08 -4.53 -29.11
CA VAL A 19 22.06 -3.71 -29.78
C VAL A 19 20.68 -3.98 -29.21
N ALA A 20 20.32 -5.23 -28.97
CA ALA A 20 19.04 -5.58 -28.34
C ALA A 20 18.96 -5.00 -26.92
N LEU A 21 20.01 -5.16 -26.11
CA LEU A 21 20.11 -4.58 -24.77
C LEU A 21 19.94 -3.05 -24.80
N ARG A 22 20.63 -2.35 -25.71
CA ARG A 22 20.47 -0.91 -25.92
C ARG A 22 19.01 -0.53 -26.21
N ILE A 23 18.34 -1.26 -27.09
CA ILE A 23 16.94 -1.00 -27.46
C ILE A 23 16.00 -1.25 -26.28
N LEU A 24 16.21 -2.32 -25.50
CA LEU A 24 15.40 -2.66 -24.34
C LEU A 24 15.53 -1.61 -23.23
N ILE A 25 16.75 -1.17 -22.94
CA ILE A 25 17.00 -0.08 -21.99
C ILE A 25 16.38 1.22 -22.51
N GLY A 26 16.53 1.51 -23.80
CA GLY A 26 15.90 2.69 -24.42
C GLY A 26 14.38 2.67 -24.32
N TRP A 27 13.76 1.50 -24.52
CA TRP A 27 12.32 1.30 -24.35
C TRP A 27 11.88 1.62 -22.92
N HIS A 28 12.61 1.10 -21.93
CA HIS A 28 12.34 1.33 -20.52
C HIS A 28 12.40 2.82 -20.16
N PHE A 29 13.52 3.49 -20.46
CA PHE A 29 13.68 4.93 -20.22
C PHE A 29 12.63 5.79 -20.93
N LEU A 30 12.30 5.46 -22.17
CA LEU A 30 11.28 6.21 -22.92
C LEU A 30 9.89 6.05 -22.29
N TYR A 31 9.54 4.83 -21.88
CA TYR A 31 8.28 4.56 -21.19
C TYR A 31 8.22 5.31 -19.86
N GLU A 32 9.27 5.22 -19.04
CA GLU A 32 9.38 5.91 -17.75
C GLU A 32 9.14 7.41 -17.86
N GLY A 33 9.78 8.06 -18.84
CA GLY A 33 9.65 9.49 -19.04
C GLY A 33 8.27 9.89 -19.57
N LEU A 34 7.66 9.08 -20.44
CA LEU A 34 6.32 9.36 -20.98
C LEU A 34 5.20 9.15 -19.97
N ILE A 35 5.36 8.22 -19.03
CA ILE A 35 4.40 8.06 -17.93
C ILE A 35 4.44 9.29 -17.02
N LYS A 36 5.63 9.74 -16.61
CA LYS A 36 5.78 10.94 -15.78
C LYS A 36 5.32 12.21 -16.48
N LEU A 37 5.61 12.36 -17.78
CA LEU A 37 5.11 13.48 -18.58
C LEU A 37 3.57 13.48 -18.66
N GLY A 38 2.94 12.30 -18.58
CA GLY A 38 1.50 12.12 -18.63
C GLY A 38 0.77 12.33 -17.31
N ASP A 39 1.49 12.47 -16.20
CA ASP A 39 0.97 12.69 -14.85
C ASP A 39 1.32 14.11 -14.37
N PRO A 40 0.35 15.04 -14.32
CA PRO A 40 0.58 16.43 -13.89
C PRO A 40 0.99 16.57 -12.41
N THR A 41 0.81 15.52 -11.60
CA THR A 41 1.09 15.51 -10.16
C THR A 41 2.44 14.89 -9.82
N TRP A 42 3.11 14.27 -10.79
CA TRP A 42 4.38 13.59 -10.56
C TRP A 42 5.48 14.57 -10.12
N THR A 43 6.23 14.20 -9.08
CA THR A 43 7.39 14.93 -8.59
C THR A 43 8.43 13.98 -7.98
N ALA A 44 9.71 14.39 -8.00
CA ALA A 44 10.81 13.69 -7.36
C ALA A 44 10.95 13.99 -5.85
N ALA A 45 10.16 14.90 -5.29
CA ALA A 45 10.30 15.38 -3.90
C ALA A 45 10.40 14.25 -2.87
N GLY A 46 9.39 13.36 -2.85
CA GLY A 46 9.36 12.25 -1.89
C GLY A 46 10.52 11.26 -2.06
N TYR A 47 11.06 11.12 -3.27
CA TYR A 47 12.26 10.31 -3.51
C TYR A 47 13.51 10.97 -2.92
N LEU A 48 13.63 12.29 -3.01
CA LEU A 48 14.77 13.06 -2.52
C LEU A 48 14.78 13.20 -0.99
N GLU A 49 13.62 13.41 -0.36
CA GLU A 49 13.46 13.56 1.11
C GLU A 49 13.82 12.30 1.89
N GLN A 50 13.72 11.14 1.25
CA GLN A 50 14.05 9.84 1.83
C GLN A 50 15.56 9.54 1.81
N SER A 51 16.38 10.41 1.22
CA SER A 51 17.82 10.18 1.15
C SER A 51 18.44 10.18 2.56
N ARG A 52 19.13 9.10 2.91
CA ARG A 52 19.80 8.94 4.22
C ARG A 52 21.28 8.57 4.10
N TYR A 53 21.81 8.46 2.88
CA TYR A 53 23.16 7.95 2.66
C TYR A 53 24.20 9.06 2.46
N ILE A 54 24.67 9.23 1.22
CA ILE A 54 25.72 10.19 0.89
C ILE A 54 25.07 11.53 0.62
N LEU A 55 25.57 12.59 1.26
CA LEU A 55 25.09 13.96 1.08
C LEU A 55 23.55 14.14 1.23
N PRO A 56 22.90 13.57 2.26
CA PRO A 56 21.44 13.64 2.41
C PRO A 56 20.94 15.09 2.46
N GLY A 57 21.72 16.00 3.07
CA GLY A 57 21.38 17.43 3.08
C GLY A 57 21.34 18.09 1.70
N LEU A 58 22.11 17.60 0.72
CA LEU A 58 22.01 18.06 -0.67
C LEU A 58 20.70 17.59 -1.30
N PHE A 59 20.32 16.33 -1.08
CA PHE A 59 19.07 15.76 -1.61
C PHE A 59 17.84 16.40 -0.97
N HIS A 60 17.85 16.63 0.34
CA HIS A 60 16.76 17.34 1.01
C HIS A 60 16.67 18.80 0.55
N TRP A 61 17.79 19.50 0.41
CA TRP A 61 17.78 20.87 -0.13
C TRP A 61 17.19 20.94 -1.55
N MET A 62 17.47 19.92 -2.38
CA MET A 62 16.88 19.80 -3.71
C MET A 62 15.36 19.61 -3.66
N ALA A 63 14.83 18.93 -2.64
CA ALA A 63 13.39 18.77 -2.41
C ALA A 63 12.73 20.04 -1.86
N ASP A 64 13.35 20.66 -0.85
CA ASP A 64 12.80 21.84 -0.16
C ASP A 64 12.79 23.10 -1.04
N SER A 65 13.70 23.18 -2.02
CA SER A 65 13.81 24.32 -2.91
C SER A 65 12.87 24.18 -4.11
N GLN A 66 11.75 24.91 -4.09
CA GLN A 66 10.74 24.89 -5.15
C GLN A 66 11.32 25.07 -6.57
N GLY A 67 12.27 26.00 -6.75
CA GLY A 67 12.89 26.23 -8.05
C GLY A 67 13.83 25.11 -8.50
N MET A 68 14.56 24.49 -7.57
CA MET A 68 15.44 23.37 -7.86
C MET A 68 14.64 22.09 -8.11
N LEU A 69 13.62 21.83 -7.30
CA LEU A 69 12.72 20.69 -7.45
C LEU A 69 12.04 20.71 -8.83
N ALA A 70 11.50 21.85 -9.25
CA ALA A 70 10.91 22.00 -10.58
C ALA A 70 11.91 21.72 -11.72
N PHE A 71 13.17 22.14 -11.55
CA PHE A 71 14.23 21.82 -12.50
C PHE A 71 14.55 20.32 -12.52
N ILE A 72 14.60 19.67 -11.36
CA ILE A 72 14.86 18.23 -11.24
C ILE A 72 13.72 17.43 -11.86
N ASP A 73 12.48 17.81 -11.60
CA ASP A 73 11.29 17.16 -12.18
C ASP A 73 11.34 17.26 -13.71
N PHE A 74 11.59 18.46 -14.23
CA PHE A 74 11.77 18.69 -15.66
C PHE A 74 12.93 17.86 -16.23
N ALA A 75 14.11 17.90 -15.59
CA ALA A 75 15.31 17.23 -16.06
C ALA A 75 15.16 15.70 -16.02
N ASN A 76 14.44 15.17 -15.04
CA ASN A 76 14.17 13.75 -14.91
C ASN A 76 13.23 13.27 -16.03
N ILE A 77 12.07 13.92 -16.18
CA ILE A 77 11.07 13.58 -17.22
C ILE A 77 11.71 13.63 -18.60
N TRP A 78 12.29 14.78 -18.97
CA TRP A 78 12.82 14.97 -20.31
C TRP A 78 14.14 14.23 -20.52
N GLY A 79 14.96 14.12 -19.48
CA GLY A 79 16.18 13.31 -19.52
C GLY A 79 15.87 11.86 -19.87
N GLN A 80 14.89 11.25 -19.20
CA GLN A 80 14.46 9.88 -19.49
C GLN A 80 13.93 9.72 -20.91
N ILE A 81 13.09 10.65 -21.39
CA ILE A 81 12.59 10.64 -22.78
C ILE A 81 13.74 10.73 -23.80
N PHE A 82 14.66 11.67 -23.65
CA PHE A 82 15.74 11.87 -24.60
C PHE A 82 16.77 10.73 -24.58
N ILE A 83 17.09 10.21 -23.40
CA ILE A 83 17.93 9.01 -23.25
C ILE A 83 17.26 7.83 -23.95
N GLY A 84 15.97 7.59 -23.67
CA GLY A 84 15.20 6.51 -24.25
C GLY A 84 15.17 6.55 -25.78
N LEU A 85 14.83 7.71 -26.36
CA LEU A 85 14.83 7.92 -27.81
C LEU A 85 16.22 7.73 -28.42
N GLY A 86 17.26 8.29 -27.79
CA GLY A 86 18.64 8.17 -28.27
C GLY A 86 19.11 6.72 -28.32
N LEU A 87 18.80 5.93 -27.29
CA LEU A 87 19.14 4.51 -27.23
C LEU A 87 18.30 3.66 -28.19
N MET A 88 17.00 3.89 -28.30
CA MET A 88 16.14 3.13 -29.21
C MET A 88 16.54 3.37 -30.68
N LEU A 89 16.69 4.63 -31.07
CA LEU A 89 17.08 5.00 -32.44
C LEU A 89 18.56 4.69 -32.73
N GLY A 90 19.39 4.59 -31.70
CA GLY A 90 20.84 4.51 -31.83
C GLY A 90 21.42 5.84 -32.33
N LEU A 91 20.92 6.95 -31.80
CA LEU A 91 21.32 8.33 -32.09
C LEU A 91 21.93 8.95 -30.83
N PHE A 92 23.15 9.48 -30.96
CA PHE A 92 23.99 9.91 -29.84
C PHE A 92 24.15 8.82 -28.77
N THR A 93 24.27 7.55 -29.20
CA THR A 93 24.17 6.37 -28.32
C THR A 93 25.08 6.45 -27.10
N ARG A 94 26.34 6.85 -27.29
CA ARG A 94 27.30 6.96 -26.19
C ARG A 94 26.92 8.05 -25.18
N ILE A 95 26.43 9.18 -25.66
CA ILE A 95 26.01 10.30 -24.80
C ILE A 95 24.76 9.89 -24.02
N ALA A 96 23.78 9.29 -24.69
CA ALA A 96 22.56 8.79 -24.05
C ALA A 96 22.87 7.71 -22.99
N ALA A 97 23.76 6.76 -23.32
CA ALA A 97 24.16 5.70 -22.40
C ALA A 97 24.93 6.23 -21.17
N ILE A 98 25.86 7.18 -21.37
CA ILE A 98 26.57 7.80 -20.23
C ILE A 98 25.59 8.64 -19.40
N GLY A 99 24.73 9.43 -20.05
CA GLY A 99 23.76 10.29 -19.38
C GLY A 99 22.80 9.50 -18.50
N GLY A 100 22.24 8.40 -19.00
CA GLY A 100 21.37 7.58 -18.16
C GLY A 100 22.10 6.71 -17.15
N ALA A 101 23.38 6.36 -17.36
CA ALA A 101 24.19 5.72 -16.32
C ALA A 101 24.43 6.69 -15.15
N VAL A 102 24.70 7.96 -15.46
CA VAL A 102 24.79 9.02 -14.44
C VAL A 102 23.44 9.18 -13.72
N LEU A 103 22.33 9.24 -14.46
CA LEU A 103 21.00 9.37 -13.86
C LEU A 103 20.67 8.20 -12.90
N LEU A 104 20.86 6.96 -13.34
CA LEU A 104 20.65 5.77 -12.50
C LEU A 104 21.63 5.71 -11.32
N GLY A 105 22.86 6.16 -11.53
CA GLY A 105 23.84 6.32 -10.45
C GLY A 105 23.36 7.30 -9.40
N MET A 106 22.75 8.42 -9.80
CA MET A 106 22.16 9.39 -8.86
C MET A 106 20.98 8.80 -8.09
N TYR A 107 20.14 7.98 -8.72
CA TYR A 107 19.06 7.25 -8.03
C TYR A 107 19.62 6.31 -6.96
N PHE A 108 20.58 5.48 -7.35
CA PHE A 108 21.24 4.56 -6.44
C PHE A 108 21.92 5.29 -5.26
N LEU A 109 22.55 6.43 -5.51
CA LEU A 109 23.20 7.22 -4.46
C LEU A 109 22.20 7.89 -3.51
N ALA A 110 21.06 8.36 -4.04
CA ALA A 110 20.02 8.97 -3.24
C ALA A 110 19.41 7.95 -2.25
N ASN A 111 19.07 6.75 -2.74
CA ASN A 111 18.38 5.72 -1.96
C ASN A 111 18.96 4.31 -2.22
N PRO A 112 20.14 3.98 -1.66
CA PRO A 112 20.73 2.65 -1.85
C PRO A 112 19.95 1.56 -1.07
N PRO A 113 19.93 0.32 -1.57
CA PRO A 113 19.09 -0.77 -1.03
C PRO A 113 19.44 -1.23 0.40
N PHE A 114 20.63 -0.90 0.89
CA PHE A 114 21.14 -1.35 2.20
C PHE A 114 20.91 -0.35 3.34
N ILE A 115 20.32 0.82 3.07
CA ILE A 115 20.07 1.88 4.07
C ILE A 115 18.58 2.08 4.32
N THR A 116 17.72 1.55 3.45
CA THR A 116 16.28 1.68 3.56
C THR A 116 15.74 0.81 4.70
N ASN A 117 14.99 1.43 5.63
CA ASN A 117 14.29 0.72 6.70
C ASN A 117 13.40 -0.40 6.13
N ALA A 118 13.27 -1.49 6.88
CA ALA A 118 12.46 -2.68 6.57
C ALA A 118 10.97 -2.42 6.21
N TYR A 119 10.50 -1.18 6.34
CA TYR A 119 9.16 -0.73 5.95
C TYR A 119 9.03 -0.42 4.44
N SER A 120 10.14 -0.16 3.75
CA SER A 120 10.19 0.27 2.35
C SER A 120 10.48 -0.87 1.35
N SER A 121 10.87 -2.05 1.85
CA SER A 121 11.32 -3.20 1.05
C SER A 121 10.19 -4.03 0.43
N SER A 122 8.92 -3.74 0.74
CA SER A 122 7.80 -4.60 0.31
C SER A 122 7.32 -4.38 -1.12
N LEU A 123 7.83 -3.38 -1.85
CA LEU A 123 7.36 -3.05 -3.20
C LEU A 123 8.30 -3.50 -4.33
N GLU A 124 9.61 -3.60 -4.09
CA GLU A 124 10.60 -3.89 -5.16
C GLU A 124 11.43 -5.16 -4.93
N GLY A 125 11.16 -5.91 -3.85
CA GLY A 125 11.89 -7.13 -3.49
C GLY A 125 13.03 -6.91 -2.49
N HIS A 126 13.72 -7.99 -2.12
CA HIS A 126 14.79 -7.96 -1.12
C HIS A 126 16.17 -7.85 -1.79
N TYR A 127 16.76 -6.66 -1.77
CA TYR A 127 18.11 -6.40 -2.28
C TYR A 127 19.12 -6.35 -1.13
N LEU A 128 20.28 -7.02 -1.28
CA LEU A 128 21.36 -6.92 -0.29
C LEU A 128 22.24 -5.68 -0.54
N PHE A 129 22.78 -5.55 -1.75
CA PHE A 129 23.60 -4.40 -2.17
C PHE A 129 23.32 -3.92 -3.60
N ILE A 130 22.78 -4.80 -4.44
CA ILE A 130 22.62 -4.59 -5.87
C ILE A 130 21.13 -4.53 -6.17
N ASP A 131 20.64 -3.36 -6.57
CA ASP A 131 19.28 -3.13 -7.04
C ASP A 131 19.22 -3.10 -8.58
N LYS A 132 18.00 -2.98 -9.13
CA LYS A 132 17.78 -2.88 -10.57
C LYS A 132 18.47 -1.65 -11.19
N ASN A 133 18.54 -0.52 -10.48
CA ASN A 133 19.15 0.71 -10.96
C ASN A 133 20.66 0.52 -11.18
N LEU A 134 21.35 -0.15 -10.25
CA LEU A 134 22.76 -0.45 -10.37
C LEU A 134 23.04 -1.43 -11.52
N ILE A 135 22.21 -2.46 -11.69
CA ILE A 135 22.33 -3.43 -12.79
C ILE A 135 22.17 -2.71 -14.13
N GLU A 136 21.13 -1.89 -14.28
CA GLU A 136 20.86 -1.16 -15.52
C GLU A 136 21.92 -0.09 -15.78
N CYS A 137 22.47 0.55 -14.74
CA CYS A 137 23.59 1.47 -14.84
C CYS A 137 24.84 0.78 -15.41
N ILE A 138 25.19 -0.40 -14.91
CA ILE A 138 26.32 -1.19 -15.44
C ILE A 138 26.06 -1.62 -16.89
N ALA A 139 24.83 -2.02 -17.22
CA ALA A 139 24.44 -2.37 -18.58
C ALA A 139 24.57 -1.16 -19.54
N MET A 140 24.20 0.03 -19.09
CA MET A 140 24.37 1.29 -19.82
C MET A 140 25.84 1.63 -20.06
N ILE A 141 26.70 1.44 -19.06
CA ILE A 141 28.15 1.59 -19.23
C ILE A 141 28.67 0.61 -20.29
N ALA A 142 28.23 -0.65 -20.25
CA ALA A 142 28.60 -1.63 -21.28
C ALA A 142 28.14 -1.21 -22.69
N VAL A 143 26.95 -0.64 -22.82
CA VAL A 143 26.44 -0.06 -24.08
C VAL A 143 27.29 1.14 -24.53
N ALA A 144 27.75 1.99 -23.62
CA ALA A 144 28.59 3.15 -23.93
C ALA A 144 29.99 2.76 -24.44
N LEU A 145 30.55 1.68 -23.91
CA LEU A 145 31.87 1.17 -24.28
C LEU A 145 31.89 0.56 -25.69
N LEU A 146 30.75 0.06 -26.18
CA LEU A 146 30.64 -0.61 -27.48
C LEU A 146 29.98 0.28 -28.55
N PRO A 147 30.43 0.23 -29.82
CA PRO A 147 29.90 1.09 -30.89
C PRO A 147 28.56 0.59 -31.46
N THR A 148 27.59 0.25 -30.59
CA THR A 148 26.28 -0.33 -30.96
C THR A 148 25.49 0.57 -31.91
N GLY A 149 25.53 1.90 -31.70
CA GLY A 149 24.94 2.91 -32.60
C GLY A 149 25.51 2.90 -34.02
N HIS A 150 26.81 2.61 -34.18
CA HIS A 150 27.46 2.55 -35.50
C HIS A 150 27.20 1.23 -36.23
N TYR A 151 26.70 0.20 -35.54
CA TYR A 151 26.35 -1.09 -36.14
C TYR A 151 24.90 -1.15 -36.63
N LEU A 152 23.95 -0.77 -35.79
CA LEU A 152 22.51 -0.79 -36.07
C LEU A 152 21.85 0.38 -35.33
N GLY A 153 21.89 1.56 -35.95
CA GLY A 153 21.45 2.83 -35.37
C GLY A 153 21.80 4.02 -36.27
N LEU A 154 21.23 5.18 -35.96
CA LEU A 154 21.37 6.41 -36.75
C LEU A 154 22.74 7.09 -36.64
N ASP A 155 23.56 6.75 -35.64
CA ASP A 155 24.91 7.32 -35.45
C ASP A 155 25.82 7.20 -36.69
N LYS A 156 25.71 6.07 -37.43
CA LYS A 156 26.49 5.88 -38.66
C LYS A 156 26.01 6.79 -39.80
N LEU A 157 24.70 6.99 -39.92
CA LEU A 157 24.14 7.90 -40.92
C LEU A 157 24.59 9.33 -40.61
N LEU A 158 24.44 9.77 -39.35
CA LEU A 158 24.82 11.10 -38.93
C LEU A 158 26.33 11.38 -39.16
N SER A 159 27.21 10.45 -38.77
CA SER A 159 28.66 10.60 -39.00
C SER A 159 29.01 10.64 -40.49
N SER A 160 28.34 9.85 -41.34
CA SER A 160 28.51 9.90 -42.80
C SER A 160 28.09 11.25 -43.40
N PHE A 161 27.01 11.87 -42.89
CA PHE A 161 26.56 13.19 -43.34
C PHE A 161 27.47 14.33 -42.85
N ILE A 162 27.97 14.25 -41.62
CA ILE A 162 28.87 15.27 -41.04
C ILE A 162 30.25 15.22 -41.71
N TYR A 163 30.79 14.03 -41.96
CA TYR A 163 32.10 13.86 -42.62
C TYR A 163 32.08 14.42 -44.06
N ARG A 164 30.95 14.25 -44.77
CA ARG A 164 30.70 14.82 -46.10
C ARG A 164 30.83 16.35 -46.12
N LYS A 165 30.41 17.05 -45.06
CA LYS A 165 30.44 18.52 -44.98
C LYS A 165 31.84 19.07 -44.66
N LYS A 166 32.76 18.22 -44.19
CA LYS A 166 34.14 18.58 -43.78
C LYS A 166 35.23 18.22 -44.79
N SER A 167 34.93 17.53 -45.89
CA SER A 167 35.94 17.27 -46.94
C SER A 167 36.32 18.58 -47.65
N PRO A 168 37.59 19.02 -47.59
CA PRO A 168 38.04 20.18 -48.36
C PRO A 168 38.04 19.83 -49.85
N ARG A 169 37.52 20.74 -50.70
CA ARG A 169 37.72 20.67 -52.15
C ARG A 169 39.23 20.68 -52.41
N LYS A 170 39.78 19.56 -52.92
CA LYS A 170 41.14 19.55 -53.47
C LYS A 170 41.20 20.57 -54.61
N ILE A 171 42.15 21.51 -54.54
CA ILE A 171 42.52 22.35 -55.69
C ILE A 171 43.41 21.47 -56.55
N VAL A 172 42.93 21.13 -57.74
CA VAL A 172 43.62 20.27 -58.71
C VAL A 172 44.56 21.16 -59.54
N THR A 173 45.85 20.82 -59.61
CA THR A 173 46.84 21.52 -60.45
C THR A 173 46.76 21.04 -61.91
N PRO A 174 47.15 21.86 -62.91
CA PRO A 174 47.02 21.51 -64.33
C PRO A 174 47.70 20.19 -64.74
N GLU A 175 48.79 19.79 -64.07
CA GLU A 175 49.47 18.50 -64.31
C GLU A 175 48.67 17.26 -63.89
N GLU A 176 47.68 17.40 -63.00
CA GLU A 176 46.81 16.28 -62.59
C GLU A 176 45.67 16.03 -63.60
N ILE A 177 45.39 16.98 -64.50
CA ILE A 177 44.35 16.88 -65.54
C ILE A 177 44.80 15.98 -66.71
N GLU A 178 46.09 15.96 -67.04
CA GLU A 178 46.61 15.11 -68.13
C GLU A 178 46.70 13.63 -67.75
N LYS A 179 46.84 13.31 -66.45
CA LYS A 179 46.83 11.92 -65.98
C LYS A 179 45.43 11.33 -65.82
N SER A 180 44.38 12.14 -65.87
CA SER A 180 42.99 11.69 -65.64
C SER A 180 42.24 11.26 -66.91
N GLN A 181 42.88 11.21 -68.08
CA GLN A 181 42.19 10.92 -69.36
C GLN A 181 42.20 9.45 -69.80
N GLN A 182 42.72 8.50 -69.02
CA GLN A 182 42.74 7.08 -69.41
C GLN A 182 42.04 6.08 -68.48
N GLU A 183 41.41 6.51 -67.38
CA GLU A 183 40.52 5.65 -66.60
C GLU A 183 39.32 6.46 -66.10
N PRO A 184 38.08 5.92 -66.15
CA PRO A 184 36.92 6.64 -65.63
C PRO A 184 37.02 6.72 -64.10
N GLU A 185 37.38 7.89 -63.58
CA GLU A 185 37.24 8.19 -62.15
C GLU A 185 35.76 8.11 -61.74
N PRO A 186 35.40 7.34 -60.70
CA PRO A 186 34.13 7.51 -60.02
C PRO A 186 34.22 8.75 -59.12
N VAL A 187 34.03 9.95 -59.70
CA VAL A 187 33.81 11.17 -58.92
C VAL A 187 32.36 11.18 -58.39
N ALA A 188 32.11 10.35 -57.39
CA ALA A 188 30.97 10.47 -56.47
C ALA A 188 31.34 9.77 -55.17
N GLY A 189 31.58 10.54 -54.10
CA GLY A 189 31.83 9.99 -52.76
C GLY A 189 30.71 9.02 -52.33
N PRO A 190 31.00 8.06 -51.42
CA PRO A 190 30.17 6.87 -51.27
C PRO A 190 28.79 7.25 -50.73
N LEU A 191 27.77 7.14 -51.57
CA LEU A 191 26.42 6.92 -51.08
C LEU A 191 26.45 5.55 -50.40
N LEU A 192 26.14 5.51 -49.10
CA LEU A 192 25.94 4.24 -48.41
C LEU A 192 24.97 3.39 -49.26
N PRO A 193 25.32 2.15 -49.63
CA PRO A 193 24.45 1.27 -50.39
C PRO A 193 23.05 1.24 -49.74
N ARG A 194 21.98 1.19 -50.53
CA ARG A 194 20.60 1.16 -50.00
C ARG A 194 20.40 0.13 -48.88
N ARG A 195 21.02 -1.04 -49.02
CA ARG A 195 21.01 -2.12 -48.02
C ARG A 195 21.64 -1.70 -46.68
N GLU A 196 22.68 -0.89 -46.73
CA GLU A 196 23.34 -0.36 -45.54
C GLU A 196 22.49 0.73 -44.88
N ILE A 197 21.88 1.62 -45.66
CA ILE A 197 20.92 2.61 -45.15
C ILE A 197 19.74 1.92 -44.44
N LEU A 198 19.15 0.89 -45.07
CA LEU A 198 18.06 0.11 -44.48
C LEU A 198 18.47 -0.55 -43.15
N LYS A 199 19.70 -1.04 -43.04
CA LYS A 199 20.23 -1.60 -41.79
C LYS A 199 20.26 -0.56 -40.65
N HIS A 200 20.60 0.70 -40.95
CA HIS A 200 20.63 1.77 -39.95
C HIS A 200 19.25 2.35 -39.60
N LEU A 201 18.25 2.09 -40.44
CA LEU A 201 16.84 2.44 -40.19
C LEU A 201 16.05 1.31 -39.50
N ALA A 202 16.66 0.14 -39.29
CA ALA A 202 15.99 -1.03 -38.73
C ALA A 202 15.45 -0.85 -37.30
N THR A 203 15.84 0.21 -36.59
CA THR A 203 15.32 0.59 -35.26
C THR A 203 14.02 1.41 -35.32
N LEU A 204 13.68 2.02 -36.45
CA LEU A 204 12.45 2.81 -36.59
C LEU A 204 11.16 2.00 -36.41
N PRO A 205 11.03 0.77 -36.98
CA PRO A 205 9.87 -0.07 -36.72
C PRO A 205 9.70 -0.41 -35.24
N VAL A 206 10.80 -0.51 -34.48
CA VAL A 206 10.75 -0.77 -33.03
C VAL A 206 10.17 0.44 -32.28
N LEU A 207 10.54 1.66 -32.67
CA LEU A 207 9.92 2.87 -32.12
C LEU A 207 8.43 2.98 -32.51
N GLY A 208 8.06 2.57 -33.73
CA GLY A 208 6.66 2.48 -34.14
C GLY A 208 5.87 1.45 -33.31
N ALA A 209 6.46 0.28 -33.06
CA ALA A 209 5.88 -0.75 -32.19
C ALA A 209 5.72 -0.25 -30.74
N PHE A 210 6.69 0.52 -30.23
CA PHE A 210 6.58 1.21 -28.95
C PHE A 210 5.38 2.16 -28.90
N GLY A 211 5.24 3.04 -29.90
CA GLY A 211 4.11 3.97 -29.96
C GLY A 211 2.77 3.27 -29.97
N LEU A 212 2.63 2.17 -30.74
CA LEU A 212 1.42 1.36 -30.75
C LEU A 212 1.16 0.66 -29.40
N ALA A 213 2.20 0.12 -28.77
CA ALA A 213 2.09 -0.52 -27.46
C ALA A 213 1.67 0.48 -26.37
N TYR A 214 2.29 1.67 -26.36
CA TYR A 214 1.97 2.76 -25.44
C TYR A 214 0.52 3.23 -25.60
N LEU A 215 0.07 3.48 -26.84
CA LEU A 215 -1.30 3.89 -27.12
C LEU A 215 -2.33 2.80 -26.78
N LYS A 216 -2.01 1.53 -27.01
CA LYS A 216 -2.89 0.42 -26.65
C LYS A 216 -3.03 0.28 -25.14
N LYS A 217 -1.94 0.50 -24.38
CA LYS A 217 -1.96 0.44 -22.91
C LYS A 217 -2.85 1.54 -22.31
N ARG A 218 -2.73 2.79 -22.76
CA ARG A 218 -3.59 3.92 -22.29
C ARG A 218 -5.06 3.79 -22.67
N LYS A 219 -5.41 3.06 -23.73
CA LYS A 219 -6.81 2.88 -24.15
C LYS A 219 -7.63 2.00 -23.21
N TRP A 220 -6.99 1.27 -22.29
CA TRP A 220 -7.66 0.32 -21.40
C TRP A 220 -7.95 0.86 -20.00
N GLU A 221 -7.62 2.11 -19.70
CA GLU A 221 -7.77 2.67 -18.35
C GLU A 221 -9.19 3.18 -18.09
N SER A 222 -9.86 2.63 -17.07
CA SER A 222 -11.14 3.15 -16.55
C SER A 222 -10.96 4.57 -15.97
N MET A 223 -12.05 5.30 -15.75
CA MET A 223 -12.01 6.61 -15.11
C MET A 223 -11.45 6.55 -13.66
N GLU A 224 -11.56 5.41 -12.99
CA GLU A 224 -10.92 5.16 -11.69
C GLU A 224 -9.41 4.92 -11.84
N GLU A 225 -8.98 4.22 -12.91
CA GLU A 225 -7.56 3.97 -13.20
C GLU A 225 -6.81 5.21 -13.68
N GLN A 226 -7.50 6.16 -14.33
CA GLN A 226 -6.92 7.46 -14.74
C GLN A 226 -6.58 8.37 -13.55
N ASN A 227 -7.21 8.14 -12.39
CA ASN A 227 -6.93 8.84 -11.14
C ASN A 227 -6.02 8.03 -10.19
N LEU A 228 -5.66 6.80 -10.56
CA LEU A 228 -4.65 6.03 -9.84
C LEU A 228 -3.28 6.49 -10.33
N VAL A 229 -2.51 7.10 -9.44
CA VAL A 229 -1.07 7.31 -9.66
C VAL A 229 -0.45 5.93 -9.90
N ASP A 230 0.36 5.77 -10.95
CA ASP A 230 1.06 4.51 -11.25
C ASP A 230 2.15 4.26 -10.17
N ILE A 231 1.73 3.68 -9.05
CA ILE A 231 2.55 3.40 -7.87
C ILE A 231 3.54 2.25 -8.17
N MET A 232 3.35 1.46 -9.22
CA MET A 232 4.06 0.19 -9.37
C MET A 232 5.10 0.15 -10.49
N SER A 233 5.01 0.99 -11.52
CA SER A 233 5.84 0.77 -12.72
C SER A 233 7.09 1.66 -12.87
N GLY A 234 7.29 2.65 -11.99
CA GLY A 234 8.41 3.60 -12.10
C GLY A 234 9.68 3.28 -11.30
N ALA A 235 10.84 3.76 -11.77
CA ALA A 235 12.06 3.86 -10.94
C ALA A 235 11.94 4.90 -9.80
N SER A 236 10.83 5.65 -9.81
CA SER A 236 10.44 6.62 -8.78
C SER A 236 9.00 6.30 -8.40
N VAL A 237 8.82 5.32 -7.52
CA VAL A 237 7.51 4.95 -6.96
C VAL A 237 6.96 6.14 -6.20
N VAL A 238 5.83 6.70 -6.64
CA VAL A 238 5.03 7.62 -5.80
C VAL A 238 4.42 6.74 -4.70
N ARG A 239 4.97 6.84 -3.50
CA ARG A 239 4.48 6.11 -2.33
C ARG A 239 3.30 6.87 -1.74
N MET A 240 2.25 6.15 -1.33
CA MET A 240 1.24 6.73 -0.46
C MET A 240 1.89 7.00 0.89
N ASP A 241 1.85 8.26 1.35
CA ASP A 241 2.29 8.65 2.68
C ASP A 241 1.26 8.16 3.70
N PHE A 242 1.57 7.07 4.40
CA PHE A 242 0.80 6.63 5.56
C PHE A 242 1.46 7.14 6.82
N PRO A 243 0.70 7.66 7.79
CA PRO A 243 1.28 8.16 9.02
C PRO A 243 2.14 7.11 9.72
N GLU A 244 3.38 7.47 10.03
CA GLU A 244 4.33 6.64 10.75
C GLU A 244 4.11 6.72 12.26
N ILE A 245 4.68 5.77 13.01
CA ILE A 245 4.46 5.65 14.47
C ILE A 245 4.95 6.90 15.23
N ASP A 246 5.94 7.61 14.71
CA ASP A 246 6.45 8.87 15.26
C ASP A 246 5.49 10.06 15.07
N GLU A 247 4.47 9.91 14.22
CA GLU A 247 3.40 10.89 14.02
C GLU A 247 2.21 10.70 14.96
N LEU A 248 2.32 9.82 15.97
CA LEU A 248 1.32 9.70 17.03
C LEU A 248 1.25 10.99 17.85
N LYS A 249 0.03 11.52 18.01
CA LYS A 249 -0.25 12.77 18.74
C LYS A 249 -0.11 12.64 20.26
N GLY A 250 -0.03 11.41 20.79
CA GLY A 250 0.08 11.15 22.22
C GLY A 250 -0.14 9.69 22.60
N GLU A 251 -0.25 9.43 23.90
CA GLU A 251 -0.51 8.10 24.44
C GLU A 251 -2.02 7.86 24.59
N LEU A 252 -2.48 6.72 24.09
CA LEU A 252 -3.89 6.34 24.15
C LEU A 252 -4.32 6.08 25.61
N PRO A 253 -5.39 6.74 26.10
CA PRO A 253 -5.88 6.48 27.45
C PRO A 253 -6.41 5.05 27.63
N PHE A 254 -6.47 4.61 28.89
CA PHE A 254 -7.01 3.32 29.29
C PHE A 254 -8.25 3.48 30.18
N GLY A 255 -9.04 2.42 30.28
CA GLY A 255 -10.09 2.23 31.28
C GLY A 255 -10.03 0.81 31.84
N MET A 256 -10.80 0.52 32.87
CA MET A 256 -10.88 -0.78 33.51
C MET A 256 -12.16 -1.50 33.10
N ILE A 257 -12.02 -2.78 32.75
CA ILE A 257 -13.12 -3.74 32.75
C ILE A 257 -12.83 -4.72 33.87
N ARG A 258 -13.57 -4.59 34.98
CA ARG A 258 -13.29 -5.27 36.25
C ARG A 258 -11.83 -5.07 36.69
N ASP A 259 -10.98 -6.08 36.56
CA ASP A 259 -9.57 -6.07 36.93
C ASP A 259 -8.60 -5.90 35.73
N LYS A 260 -9.12 -5.74 34.51
CA LYS A 260 -8.33 -5.66 33.27
C LYS A 260 -8.25 -4.23 32.77
N GLN A 261 -7.03 -3.75 32.52
CA GLN A 261 -6.78 -2.46 31.90
C GLN A 261 -6.87 -2.59 30.38
N VAL A 262 -7.80 -1.86 29.76
CA VAL A 262 -8.11 -1.91 28.32
C VAL A 262 -7.93 -0.51 27.72
N SER A 263 -7.33 -0.41 26.53
CA SER A 263 -7.19 0.86 25.82
C SER A 263 -8.54 1.38 25.33
N LYS A 264 -8.77 2.71 25.33
CA LYS A 264 -10.03 3.32 24.87
C LYS A 264 -10.42 2.95 23.43
N VAL A 265 -9.44 2.54 22.62
CA VAL A 265 -9.62 1.89 21.32
C VAL A 265 -9.22 0.42 21.43
N ILE A 266 -10.09 -0.47 20.99
CA ILE A 266 -9.88 -1.93 20.91
C ILE A 266 -9.78 -2.30 19.43
N LEU A 267 -8.79 -3.11 19.07
CA LEU A 267 -8.63 -3.61 17.71
C LEU A 267 -9.67 -4.69 17.42
N GLY A 268 -10.51 -4.49 16.41
CA GLY A 268 -11.49 -5.46 15.95
C GLY A 268 -10.90 -6.47 14.96
N GLY A 269 -11.03 -7.76 15.26
CA GLY A 269 -10.37 -8.84 14.53
C GLY A 269 -11.10 -9.43 13.34
N ASN A 270 -12.32 -8.98 12.99
CA ASN A 270 -13.07 -9.54 11.85
C ASN A 270 -12.26 -9.51 10.54
N LEU A 271 -11.52 -8.42 10.29
CA LEU A 271 -10.67 -8.26 9.12
C LEU A 271 -9.51 -9.27 9.12
N LEU A 272 -8.95 -9.60 10.29
CA LEU A 272 -7.88 -10.59 10.43
C LEU A 272 -8.35 -12.00 10.05
N ASN A 273 -9.65 -12.28 10.26
CA ASN A 273 -10.31 -13.54 9.91
C ASN A 273 -10.83 -13.58 8.46
N GLY A 274 -10.71 -12.48 7.72
CA GLY A 274 -11.26 -12.37 6.37
C GLY A 274 -12.77 -12.17 6.30
N TYR A 275 -13.42 -11.84 7.42
CA TYR A 275 -14.83 -11.47 7.45
C TYR A 275 -15.00 -9.99 7.13
N ALA A 276 -15.85 -9.70 6.15
CA ALA A 276 -16.10 -8.35 5.69
C ALA A 276 -17.57 -8.15 5.37
N HIS A 277 -18.13 -7.06 5.89
CA HIS A 277 -19.43 -6.56 5.47
C HIS A 277 -19.23 -5.72 4.21
N SER A 278 -19.20 -6.39 3.07
CA SER A 278 -18.78 -5.80 1.79
C SER A 278 -19.93 -5.40 0.88
N ARG A 279 -21.18 -5.50 1.36
CA ARG A 279 -22.38 -5.22 0.56
C ARG A 279 -22.34 -6.06 -0.73
N ASP A 280 -22.31 -5.42 -1.89
CA ASP A 280 -22.31 -6.10 -3.20
C ASP A 280 -20.89 -6.36 -3.75
N LEU A 281 -19.83 -6.00 -3.02
CA LEU A 281 -18.43 -6.19 -3.43
C LEU A 281 -17.95 -7.61 -3.11
N ILE A 282 -18.36 -8.58 -3.93
CA ILE A 282 -18.12 -10.02 -3.72
C ILE A 282 -16.63 -10.44 -3.60
N TYR A 283 -15.70 -9.61 -4.07
CA TYR A 283 -14.26 -9.90 -4.03
C TYR A 283 -13.59 -9.46 -2.72
N VAL A 284 -14.24 -8.65 -1.89
CA VAL A 284 -13.59 -8.01 -0.73
C VAL A 284 -13.09 -9.03 0.29
N SER A 285 -13.86 -10.08 0.59
CA SER A 285 -13.39 -11.14 1.50
C SER A 285 -12.17 -11.88 0.96
N HIS A 286 -12.07 -12.07 -0.37
CA HIS A 286 -10.89 -12.66 -1.00
C HIS A 286 -9.69 -11.71 -0.92
N LEU A 287 -9.90 -10.41 -1.16
CA LEU A 287 -8.87 -9.38 -1.04
C LEU A 287 -8.33 -9.31 0.39
N ILE A 288 -9.21 -9.31 1.40
CA ILE A 288 -8.83 -9.24 2.81
C ILE A 288 -8.01 -10.46 3.22
N ARG A 289 -8.41 -11.65 2.78
CA ARG A 289 -7.65 -12.89 3.02
C ARG A 289 -6.31 -12.90 2.31
N ALA A 290 -6.22 -12.34 1.11
CA ALA A 290 -4.95 -12.18 0.40
C ALA A 290 -4.02 -11.18 1.08
N TYR A 291 -4.58 -10.13 1.69
CA TYR A 291 -3.83 -9.11 2.44
C TYR A 291 -3.30 -9.64 3.77
N HIS A 292 -4.15 -10.28 4.57
CA HIS A 292 -3.85 -10.75 5.92
C HIS A 292 -3.11 -12.10 5.93
N THR A 293 -1.90 -12.09 5.38
CA THR A 293 -0.91 -13.14 5.65
C THR A 293 -0.55 -13.16 7.14
N LYS A 294 0.03 -14.27 7.63
CA LYS A 294 0.46 -14.38 9.04
C LYS A 294 1.38 -13.23 9.44
N GLU A 295 2.36 -12.92 8.59
CA GLU A 295 3.34 -11.85 8.83
C GLU A 295 2.65 -10.48 8.88
N ARG A 296 1.63 -10.27 8.04
CA ARG A 296 0.80 -9.05 8.08
C ARG A 296 -0.03 -8.97 9.34
N ILE A 297 -0.65 -10.06 9.78
CA ILE A 297 -1.38 -10.10 11.06
C ILE A 297 -0.43 -9.72 12.20
N PHE A 298 0.75 -10.34 12.30
CA PHE A 298 1.73 -10.02 13.35
C PHE A 298 2.21 -8.56 13.28
N ARG A 299 2.37 -8.02 12.08
CA ARG A 299 2.66 -6.60 11.87
C ARG A 299 1.52 -5.73 12.40
N THR A 300 0.25 -6.04 12.08
CA THR A 300 -0.91 -5.30 12.58
C THR A 300 -0.95 -5.30 14.10
N LEU A 301 -0.73 -6.46 14.75
CA LEU A 301 -0.68 -6.56 16.22
C LEU A 301 0.46 -5.70 16.80
N SER A 302 1.65 -5.78 16.21
CA SER A 302 2.81 -5.00 16.66
C SER A 302 2.59 -3.49 16.51
N ILE A 303 1.98 -3.05 15.41
CA ILE A 303 1.66 -1.63 15.20
C ILE A 303 0.57 -1.18 16.17
N ALA A 304 -0.47 -1.99 16.41
CA ALA A 304 -1.49 -1.70 17.40
C ALA A 304 -0.88 -1.42 18.79
N GLU A 305 0.00 -2.32 19.25
CA GLU A 305 0.70 -2.15 20.54
C GLU A 305 1.58 -0.90 20.58
N LYS A 306 2.30 -0.60 19.50
CA LYS A 306 3.11 0.63 19.40
C LYS A 306 2.27 1.90 19.40
N CYS A 307 1.02 1.82 18.93
CA CYS A 307 0.06 2.92 19.02
C CYS A 307 -0.69 2.97 20.36
N GLY A 308 -0.35 2.11 21.32
CA GLY A 308 -0.99 2.06 22.64
C GLY A 308 -2.28 1.24 22.70
N VAL A 309 -2.71 0.63 21.59
CA VAL A 309 -3.83 -0.32 21.58
C VAL A 309 -3.36 -1.63 22.20
N ASN A 310 -3.96 -2.00 23.33
CA ASN A 310 -3.50 -3.15 24.11
C ASN A 310 -4.40 -4.39 24.03
N THR A 311 -5.55 -4.29 23.36
CA THR A 311 -6.55 -5.36 23.32
C THR A 311 -7.04 -5.59 21.89
N LEU A 312 -7.01 -6.86 21.46
CA LEU A 312 -7.63 -7.37 20.25
C LEU A 312 -8.91 -8.12 20.64
N LEU A 313 -10.04 -7.76 20.00
CA LEU A 313 -11.30 -8.47 20.11
C LEU A 313 -11.53 -9.31 18.86
N THR A 314 -11.61 -10.62 19.00
CA THR A 314 -11.78 -11.54 17.86
C THR A 314 -12.34 -12.90 18.28
N ASP A 315 -12.55 -13.74 17.28
CA ASP A 315 -13.04 -15.11 17.43
C ASP A 315 -11.87 -16.06 17.79
N PRO A 316 -12.11 -17.07 18.65
CA PRO A 316 -11.15 -18.09 19.05
C PRO A 316 -10.38 -18.79 17.90
N VAL A 317 -10.89 -18.77 16.67
CA VAL A 317 -10.25 -19.36 15.50
C VAL A 317 -8.82 -18.86 15.29
N ILE A 318 -8.52 -17.58 15.57
CA ILE A 318 -7.15 -17.04 15.46
C ILE A 318 -6.37 -17.03 16.77
N ALA A 319 -6.91 -17.60 17.85
CA ALA A 319 -6.22 -17.63 19.13
C ALA A 319 -4.86 -18.35 19.06
N LYS A 320 -4.73 -19.37 18.19
CA LYS A 320 -3.43 -20.04 17.93
C LYS A 320 -2.39 -19.11 17.30
N LEU A 321 -2.80 -18.19 16.42
CA LEU A 321 -1.88 -17.19 15.85
C LEU A 321 -1.44 -16.18 16.91
N ILE A 322 -2.36 -15.80 17.80
CA ILE A 322 -2.05 -14.94 18.95
C ILE A 322 -1.06 -15.65 19.90
N ASN A 323 -1.27 -16.93 20.18
CA ASN A 323 -0.32 -17.71 20.98
C ASN A 323 1.06 -17.79 20.31
N GLU A 324 1.14 -18.03 19.00
CA GLU A 324 2.43 -17.99 18.27
C GLU A 324 3.10 -16.61 18.40
N TYR A 325 2.33 -15.53 18.34
CA TYR A 325 2.83 -14.16 18.52
C TYR A 325 3.44 -13.94 19.91
N TRP A 326 2.79 -14.45 20.97
CA TRP A 326 3.30 -14.42 22.34
C TRP A 326 4.50 -15.34 22.56
N ASP A 327 4.44 -16.59 22.09
CA ASP A 327 5.51 -17.60 22.24
C ASP A 327 6.82 -17.14 21.59
N ARG A 328 6.71 -16.44 20.46
CA ARG A 328 7.85 -15.82 19.76
C ARG A 328 8.31 -14.51 20.39
N LYS A 329 7.66 -14.06 21.47
CA LYS A 329 7.95 -12.81 22.19
C LYS A 329 7.91 -11.58 21.29
N LEU A 330 6.99 -11.56 20.32
CA LEU A 330 6.84 -10.44 19.38
C LEU A 330 6.04 -9.29 19.99
N GLY A 331 5.17 -9.60 20.95
CA GLY A 331 4.39 -8.62 21.71
C GLY A 331 3.53 -9.28 22.78
N LYS A 332 2.62 -8.51 23.36
CA LYS A 332 1.84 -8.83 24.56
C LYS A 332 0.38 -8.37 24.49
N ILE A 333 -0.13 -8.12 23.28
CA ILE A 333 -1.53 -7.69 23.09
C ILE A 333 -2.49 -8.67 23.78
N GLN A 334 -3.47 -8.14 24.51
CA GLN A 334 -4.52 -8.92 25.17
C GLN A 334 -5.50 -9.46 24.14
N PHE A 335 -6.07 -10.64 24.41
CA PHE A 335 -7.09 -11.27 23.58
C PHE A 335 -8.44 -11.22 24.29
N MET A 336 -9.43 -10.56 23.72
CA MET A 336 -10.83 -10.61 24.14
C MET A 336 -11.62 -11.44 23.12
N SER A 337 -12.37 -12.43 23.59
CA SER A 337 -13.08 -13.35 22.71
C SER A 337 -14.53 -12.92 22.47
N ASP A 338 -14.97 -12.94 21.20
CA ASP A 338 -16.40 -12.98 20.89
C ASP A 338 -16.89 -14.44 20.92
N CYS A 339 -17.64 -14.78 21.97
CA CYS A 339 -18.08 -16.15 22.23
C CYS A 339 -19.33 -16.48 21.41
N VAL A 340 -19.15 -16.64 20.10
CA VAL A 340 -20.24 -16.90 19.16
C VAL A 340 -20.92 -18.26 19.39
N GLY A 341 -22.24 -18.22 19.56
CA GLY A 341 -23.10 -19.40 19.75
C GLY A 341 -23.92 -19.78 18.52
N LEU A 342 -23.66 -19.11 17.39
CA LEU A 342 -24.36 -19.33 16.13
C LEU A 342 -23.43 -19.94 15.07
N ASP A 343 -24.01 -20.72 14.18
CA ASP A 343 -23.38 -21.21 12.96
C ASP A 343 -24.00 -20.48 11.77
N TYR A 344 -23.14 -20.02 10.86
CA TYR A 344 -23.49 -19.23 9.68
C TYR A 344 -23.28 -20.00 8.36
N SER A 345 -22.75 -21.22 8.42
CA SER A 345 -22.35 -22.00 7.23
C SER A 345 -23.52 -22.39 6.32
N GLN A 346 -24.73 -22.48 6.88
CA GLN A 346 -25.96 -22.87 6.19
C GLN A 346 -27.12 -21.95 6.61
N GLY A 347 -26.85 -20.64 6.67
CA GLY A 347 -27.74 -19.66 7.29
C GLY A 347 -27.59 -19.62 8.80
N VAL A 348 -28.26 -18.65 9.44
CA VAL A 348 -28.15 -18.39 10.88
C VAL A 348 -28.89 -19.47 11.67
N ARG A 349 -28.16 -20.25 12.48
CA ARG A 349 -28.74 -21.27 13.38
C ARG A 349 -27.95 -21.38 14.68
N ALA A 350 -28.62 -21.85 15.73
CA ALA A 350 -27.96 -22.18 16.99
C ALA A 350 -26.94 -23.30 16.79
N LYS A 351 -25.75 -23.16 17.39
CA LYS A 351 -24.87 -24.31 17.64
C LYS A 351 -25.55 -25.26 18.62
N PRO A 352 -25.24 -26.58 18.57
CA PRO A 352 -25.48 -27.45 19.71
C PRO A 352 -24.94 -26.79 20.97
N PHE A 353 -25.73 -26.77 22.05
CA PHE A 353 -25.38 -25.97 23.24
C PHE A 353 -24.02 -26.36 23.83
N GLN A 354 -23.68 -27.65 23.84
CA GLN A 354 -22.37 -28.11 24.29
C GLN A 354 -21.23 -27.61 23.38
N GLU A 355 -21.42 -27.57 22.05
CA GLU A 355 -20.42 -27.04 21.11
C GLU A 355 -20.15 -25.55 21.39
N TRP A 356 -21.18 -24.79 21.76
CA TRP A 356 -21.00 -23.39 22.15
C TRP A 356 -20.21 -23.25 23.47
N LEU A 357 -20.50 -24.08 24.47
CA LEU A 357 -19.71 -24.09 25.72
C LEU A 357 -18.26 -24.49 25.47
N ASP A 358 -18.01 -25.51 24.63
CA ASP A 358 -16.67 -25.94 24.23
C ASP A 358 -15.92 -24.80 23.50
N PHE A 359 -16.63 -24.00 22.73
CA PHE A 359 -16.08 -22.82 22.05
C PHE A 359 -15.66 -21.72 23.02
N ILE A 360 -16.44 -21.48 24.08
CA ILE A 360 -16.07 -20.58 25.18
C ILE A 360 -14.86 -21.13 25.93
N GLN A 361 -14.85 -22.43 26.24
CA GLN A 361 -13.73 -23.08 26.89
C GLN A 361 -12.45 -22.97 26.07
N GLN A 362 -12.54 -23.11 24.74
CA GLN A 362 -11.40 -22.89 23.85
C GLN A 362 -10.85 -21.46 23.98
N ALA A 363 -11.70 -20.44 24.06
CA ALA A 363 -11.25 -19.07 24.26
C ALA A 363 -10.44 -18.93 25.57
N ILE A 364 -10.97 -19.51 26.66
CA ILE A 364 -10.34 -19.52 27.99
C ILE A 364 -8.97 -20.24 27.93
N ASP A 365 -8.94 -21.46 27.38
CA ASP A 365 -7.76 -22.30 27.29
C ASP A 365 -6.63 -21.66 26.46
N HIS A 366 -7.01 -20.86 25.46
CA HIS A 366 -6.08 -20.12 24.61
C HIS A 366 -5.67 -18.74 25.16
N GLY A 367 -6.05 -18.41 26.40
CA GLY A 367 -5.57 -17.24 27.11
C GLY A 367 -6.39 -15.97 26.89
N ALA A 368 -7.70 -16.09 26.66
CA ALA A 368 -8.59 -14.93 26.66
C ALA A 368 -8.48 -14.15 27.99
N THR A 369 -8.38 -12.83 27.88
CA THR A 369 -8.32 -11.89 29.00
C THR A 369 -9.71 -11.46 29.45
N ALA A 370 -10.70 -11.53 28.54
CA ALA A 370 -12.13 -11.32 28.77
C ALA A 370 -12.92 -12.01 27.66
N CYS A 371 -14.18 -12.33 27.94
CA CYS A 371 -15.08 -12.98 27.00
C CYS A 371 -16.43 -12.27 27.01
N TYR A 372 -17.11 -12.22 25.86
CA TYR A 372 -18.49 -11.74 25.83
C TYR A 372 -19.35 -12.58 24.90
N ILE A 373 -20.64 -12.68 25.22
CA ILE A 373 -21.63 -13.32 24.37
C ILE A 373 -21.86 -12.42 23.14
N GLN A 374 -21.49 -12.94 21.96
CA GLN A 374 -21.53 -12.18 20.71
C GLN A 374 -22.93 -11.59 20.44
N GLY A 375 -23.01 -10.38 19.91
CA GLY A 375 -24.27 -9.62 19.89
C GLY A 375 -25.42 -10.31 19.15
N GLU A 376 -25.15 -10.94 18.00
CA GLU A 376 -26.18 -11.67 17.26
C GLU A 376 -26.59 -12.96 17.99
N THR A 377 -25.63 -13.61 18.66
CA THR A 377 -25.90 -14.76 19.55
C THR A 377 -26.84 -14.36 20.68
N ALA A 378 -26.58 -13.25 21.38
CA ALA A 378 -27.45 -12.76 22.43
C ALA A 378 -28.84 -12.38 21.89
N ASP A 379 -28.90 -11.61 20.80
CA ASP A 379 -30.16 -11.23 20.14
C ASP A 379 -31.02 -12.47 19.81
N PHE A 380 -30.39 -13.54 19.32
CA PHE A 380 -31.05 -14.78 18.96
C PHE A 380 -31.58 -15.55 20.17
N TYR A 381 -30.76 -15.73 21.21
CA TYR A 381 -31.17 -16.50 22.40
C TYR A 381 -32.18 -15.74 23.26
N PHE A 382 -32.09 -14.42 23.40
CA PHE A 382 -33.10 -13.65 24.14
C PHE A 382 -34.48 -13.64 23.48
N GLN A 383 -34.62 -14.06 22.22
CA GLN A 383 -35.93 -14.27 21.57
C GLN A 383 -36.57 -15.62 21.94
N GLN A 384 -35.83 -16.53 22.56
CA GLN A 384 -36.29 -17.87 22.93
C GLN A 384 -36.76 -17.90 24.39
N GLU A 385 -37.64 -18.85 24.71
CA GLU A 385 -38.14 -19.06 26.07
C GLU A 385 -37.03 -19.55 27.00
N ASP A 386 -36.21 -20.52 26.57
CA ASP A 386 -35.12 -21.11 27.34
C ASP A 386 -33.74 -20.47 27.07
N GLY A 387 -33.69 -19.44 26.23
CA GLY A 387 -32.44 -18.82 25.81
C GLY A 387 -31.74 -18.00 26.90
N PRO A 388 -32.43 -17.24 27.77
CA PRO A 388 -31.79 -16.58 28.91
C PRO A 388 -31.04 -17.56 29.83
N ASP A 389 -31.61 -18.74 30.11
CA ASP A 389 -30.94 -19.76 30.93
C ASP A 389 -29.65 -20.27 30.28
N LYS A 390 -29.62 -20.37 28.94
CA LYS A 390 -28.42 -20.76 28.18
C LYS A 390 -27.35 -19.67 28.23
N ILE A 391 -27.74 -18.40 28.11
CA ILE A 391 -26.84 -17.25 28.27
C ILE A 391 -26.26 -17.22 29.68
N ALA A 392 -27.08 -17.39 30.72
CA ALA A 392 -26.63 -17.42 32.10
C ALA A 392 -25.57 -18.51 32.35
N LYS A 393 -25.79 -19.71 31.81
CA LYS A 393 -24.79 -20.81 31.88
C LYS A 393 -23.50 -20.50 31.13
N ALA A 394 -23.59 -19.83 29.97
CA ALA A 394 -22.42 -19.42 29.20
C ALA A 394 -21.60 -18.35 29.93
N LEU A 395 -22.26 -17.38 30.57
CA LEU A 395 -21.62 -16.37 31.41
C LEU A 395 -20.98 -17.00 32.65
N GLN A 396 -21.68 -17.92 33.32
CA GLN A 396 -21.15 -18.64 34.49
C GLN A 396 -19.84 -19.36 34.16
N LEU A 397 -19.72 -19.97 32.98
CA LEU A 397 -18.47 -20.62 32.55
C LEU A 397 -17.30 -19.62 32.46
N ILE A 398 -17.55 -18.40 32.00
CA ILE A 398 -16.54 -17.33 31.91
C ILE A 398 -16.16 -16.84 33.32
N GLU A 399 -17.16 -16.66 34.18
CA GLU A 399 -16.99 -16.22 35.56
C GLU A 399 -16.25 -17.25 36.42
N ASP A 400 -16.55 -18.54 36.26
CA ASP A 400 -15.88 -19.65 36.94
C ASP A 400 -14.39 -19.74 36.56
N ALA A 401 -14.04 -19.32 35.34
CA ALA A 401 -12.65 -19.17 34.89
C ALA A 401 -11.97 -17.90 35.43
N GLY A 402 -12.70 -17.06 36.18
CA GLY A 402 -12.21 -15.82 36.74
C GLY A 402 -11.96 -14.73 35.70
N LEU A 403 -12.64 -14.76 34.55
CA LEU A 403 -12.51 -13.77 33.47
C LEU A 403 -13.67 -12.77 33.48
N PRO A 404 -13.49 -11.52 32.99
CA PRO A 404 -14.60 -10.60 32.83
C PRO A 404 -15.58 -11.12 31.78
N ALA A 405 -16.87 -11.08 32.10
CA ALA A 405 -17.94 -11.60 31.25
C ALA A 405 -18.83 -10.48 30.74
N GLY A 406 -19.00 -10.38 29.42
CA GLY A 406 -19.83 -9.37 28.77
C GLY A 406 -21.04 -9.92 28.02
N ILE A 407 -22.03 -9.06 27.76
CA ILE A 407 -23.16 -9.36 26.87
C ILE A 407 -23.18 -8.35 25.72
N GLY A 408 -23.17 -8.87 24.49
CA GLY A 408 -23.32 -8.07 23.28
C GLY A 408 -24.78 -7.93 22.82
N ALA A 409 -25.08 -6.92 22.00
CA ALA A 409 -26.35 -6.86 21.27
C ALA A 409 -26.29 -5.93 20.03
N HIS A 410 -27.07 -6.26 18.99
CA HIS A 410 -27.44 -5.31 17.93
C HIS A 410 -28.74 -4.58 18.28
N ASN A 411 -29.70 -5.28 18.89
CA ASN A 411 -30.99 -4.71 19.29
C ASN A 411 -30.94 -4.22 20.74
N ILE A 412 -31.44 -2.99 21.00
CA ILE A 412 -31.49 -2.46 22.36
C ILE A 412 -32.44 -3.26 23.26
N GLU A 413 -33.51 -3.83 22.70
CA GLU A 413 -34.47 -4.69 23.41
C GLU A 413 -33.80 -5.89 24.08
N THR A 414 -32.73 -6.42 23.50
CA THR A 414 -31.95 -7.53 24.07
C THR A 414 -31.31 -7.12 25.41
N ILE A 415 -30.70 -5.93 25.46
CA ILE A 415 -30.07 -5.42 26.69
C ILE A 415 -31.14 -5.05 27.72
N LYS A 416 -32.25 -4.43 27.30
CA LYS A 416 -33.39 -4.16 28.19
C LYS A 416 -33.91 -5.44 28.85
N LYS A 417 -34.18 -6.47 28.04
CA LYS A 417 -34.63 -7.77 28.54
C LYS A 417 -33.61 -8.42 29.47
N ALA A 418 -32.31 -8.34 29.15
CA ALA A 418 -31.26 -8.84 30.03
C ALA A 418 -31.27 -8.10 31.39
N ALA A 419 -31.35 -6.77 31.38
CA ALA A 419 -31.42 -5.97 32.60
C ALA A 419 -32.70 -6.27 33.43
N ASP A 420 -33.86 -6.38 32.79
CA ASP A 420 -35.14 -6.72 33.45
C ASP A 420 -35.12 -8.11 34.10
N LEU A 421 -34.38 -9.05 33.49
CA LEU A 421 -34.16 -10.39 34.03
C LEU A 421 -33.04 -10.44 35.09
N GLY A 422 -32.41 -9.31 35.40
CA GLY A 422 -31.38 -9.20 36.43
C GLY A 422 -29.98 -9.65 36.02
N PHE A 423 -29.68 -9.72 34.72
CA PHE A 423 -28.30 -9.94 34.26
C PHE A 423 -27.41 -8.73 34.62
N ASP A 424 -26.27 -9.01 35.23
CA ASP A 424 -25.29 -8.01 35.67
C ASP A 424 -23.87 -8.35 35.13
N PRO A 425 -23.64 -8.22 33.80
CA PRO A 425 -22.33 -8.53 33.22
C PRO A 425 -21.28 -7.49 33.59
N ASP A 426 -20.00 -7.85 33.57
CA ASP A 426 -18.90 -6.91 33.83
C ASP A 426 -18.85 -5.74 32.83
N PHE A 427 -19.36 -5.95 31.61
CA PHE A 427 -19.48 -4.93 30.57
C PHE A 427 -20.54 -5.28 29.53
N TRP A 428 -21.04 -4.25 28.84
CA TRP A 428 -21.91 -4.43 27.68
C TRP A 428 -21.14 -4.19 26.37
N MET A 429 -21.59 -4.82 25.28
CA MET A 429 -21.09 -4.53 23.94
C MET A 429 -22.26 -4.18 23.01
N LYS A 430 -22.34 -2.92 22.57
CA LYS A 430 -23.53 -2.43 21.86
C LYS A 430 -23.16 -1.73 20.57
N THR A 431 -23.90 -2.04 19.49
CA THR A 431 -23.75 -1.29 18.25
C THR A 431 -24.21 0.16 18.43
N ILE A 432 -23.39 1.12 18.00
CA ILE A 432 -23.72 2.54 18.06
C ILE A 432 -23.18 3.31 16.85
N HIS A 433 -24.08 3.85 16.02
CA HIS A 433 -23.77 4.79 14.94
C HIS A 433 -25.05 5.53 14.51
N HIS A 434 -24.90 6.71 13.90
CA HIS A 434 -25.99 7.40 13.21
C HIS A 434 -26.37 6.65 11.92
N GLN A 435 -27.53 6.96 11.32
CA GLN A 435 -27.97 6.36 10.04
C GLN A 435 -27.86 7.36 8.86
N GLN A 436 -27.05 8.41 9.00
CA GLN A 436 -26.90 9.46 7.98
C GLN A 436 -25.86 9.08 6.92
N TYR A 437 -25.99 7.88 6.34
CA TYR A 437 -25.16 7.41 5.24
C TYR A 437 -26.02 6.70 4.19
N TRP A 438 -25.55 6.71 2.94
CA TRP A 438 -26.35 6.32 1.77
C TRP A 438 -27.02 4.95 1.92
N SER A 439 -26.27 3.91 2.33
CA SER A 439 -26.81 2.55 2.40
C SER A 439 -27.82 2.32 3.53
N ALA A 440 -27.86 3.16 4.58
CA ALA A 440 -28.89 3.08 5.61
C ALA A 440 -30.26 3.59 5.14
N GLN A 441 -30.27 4.43 4.09
CA GLN A 441 -31.46 5.02 3.47
C GLN A 441 -31.93 4.25 2.24
N HIS A 442 -31.19 3.21 1.83
CA HIS A 442 -31.55 2.40 0.69
C HIS A 442 -32.82 1.56 1.00
N PRO A 443 -33.77 1.42 0.05
CA PRO A 443 -35.02 0.69 0.28
C PRO A 443 -34.80 -0.81 0.54
N THR A 444 -33.74 -1.37 -0.04
CA THR A 444 -33.28 -2.73 0.23
C THR A 444 -32.18 -2.67 1.29
N TRP A 445 -32.21 -3.59 2.24
CA TRP A 445 -31.17 -3.70 3.25
C TRP A 445 -29.86 -4.26 2.64
N HIS A 446 -28.74 -3.57 2.85
CA HIS A 446 -27.41 -3.95 2.33
C HIS A 446 -26.36 -4.06 3.45
N ASP A 447 -26.51 -5.02 4.36
CA ASP A 447 -25.46 -5.53 5.28
C ASP A 447 -24.52 -4.49 5.92
N ASN A 448 -25.04 -3.34 6.36
CA ASN A 448 -24.27 -2.43 7.21
C ASN A 448 -25.10 -1.52 8.14
N LYS A 449 -26.40 -1.76 8.22
CA LYS A 449 -27.32 -1.07 9.12
C LYS A 449 -27.49 -1.91 10.40
N PHE A 450 -26.69 -1.61 11.42
CA PHE A 450 -26.63 -2.39 12.67
C PHE A 450 -27.24 -1.69 13.89
N CYS A 451 -27.55 -0.40 13.79
CA CYS A 451 -28.19 0.39 14.84
C CYS A 451 -29.57 0.82 14.37
N PHE A 452 -30.63 0.24 14.91
CA PHE A 452 -32.01 0.53 14.49
C PHE A 452 -32.60 1.76 15.21
N ASN A 453 -32.46 1.83 16.54
CA ASN A 453 -32.98 2.91 17.38
C ASN A 453 -31.84 3.59 18.14
N THR A 454 -31.09 4.48 17.47
CA THR A 454 -29.86 5.07 18.03
C THR A 454 -30.12 5.96 19.24
N GLU A 455 -31.14 6.80 19.22
CA GLU A 455 -31.48 7.71 20.33
C GLU A 455 -31.90 6.95 21.59
N GLU A 456 -32.76 5.95 21.42
CA GLU A 456 -33.20 5.06 22.49
C GLU A 456 -32.04 4.23 23.05
N THR A 457 -31.15 3.75 22.19
CA THR A 457 -29.91 3.07 22.61
C THR A 457 -29.08 3.97 23.51
N ILE A 458 -28.81 5.22 23.10
CA ILE A 458 -28.04 6.17 23.91
C ILE A 458 -28.77 6.43 25.24
N ALA A 459 -30.09 6.68 25.20
CA ALA A 459 -30.86 6.96 26.40
C ALA A 459 -30.76 5.82 27.42
N PHE A 460 -31.03 4.58 27.01
CA PHE A 460 -31.01 3.43 27.90
C PHE A 460 -29.60 3.08 28.40
N MET A 461 -28.60 3.08 27.50
CA MET A 461 -27.21 2.77 27.87
C MET A 461 -26.61 3.80 28.84
N ASN A 462 -27.11 5.05 28.84
CA ASN A 462 -26.68 6.07 29.80
C ASN A 462 -27.04 5.74 31.25
N ASP A 463 -28.14 5.01 31.46
CA ASP A 463 -28.65 4.66 32.78
C ASP A 463 -27.96 3.41 33.35
N LEU A 464 -27.35 2.58 32.50
CA LEU A 464 -26.64 1.37 32.93
C LEU A 464 -25.34 1.71 33.69
N PRO A 465 -25.08 1.07 34.84
CA PRO A 465 -23.90 1.35 35.67
C PRO A 465 -22.62 0.72 35.13
N GLN A 466 -22.70 -0.35 34.33
CA GLN A 466 -21.55 -1.08 33.83
C GLN A 466 -20.90 -0.35 32.64
N PRO A 467 -19.58 -0.49 32.43
CA PRO A 467 -18.94 0.04 31.25
C PRO A 467 -19.46 -0.64 29.98
N TRP A 468 -19.36 0.05 28.84
CA TRP A 468 -19.72 -0.57 27.57
C TRP A 468 -18.80 -0.21 26.41
N ILE A 469 -18.70 -1.15 25.49
CA ILE A 469 -17.89 -1.08 24.28
C ILE A 469 -18.81 -0.81 23.09
N GLY A 470 -18.61 0.32 22.42
CA GLY A 470 -19.27 0.65 21.16
C GLY A 470 -18.64 -0.11 19.99
N PHE A 471 -19.44 -0.82 19.20
CA PHE A 471 -18.95 -1.53 18.01
C PHE A 471 -19.81 -1.28 16.76
N LYS A 472 -19.30 -1.69 15.60
CA LYS A 472 -19.87 -1.33 14.27
C LYS A 472 -20.01 0.18 14.05
N ILE A 473 -19.24 0.99 14.77
CA ILE A 473 -19.40 2.45 14.82
C ILE A 473 -19.15 3.15 13.47
N LEU A 474 -18.44 2.47 12.56
CA LEU A 474 -18.15 2.96 11.21
C LEU A 474 -19.10 2.42 10.13
N ALA A 475 -20.13 1.66 10.50
CA ALA A 475 -21.11 1.06 9.57
C ALA A 475 -20.45 0.38 8.34
N ALA A 476 -19.44 -0.45 8.60
CA ALA A 476 -18.64 -1.13 7.57
C ALA A 476 -18.01 -0.14 6.54
N GLY A 477 -17.38 0.91 7.07
CA GLY A 477 -16.68 1.94 6.28
C GLY A 477 -17.60 2.94 5.58
N ALA A 478 -18.90 2.97 5.91
CA ALA A 478 -19.83 3.97 5.40
C ALA A 478 -19.78 5.30 6.18
N ILE A 479 -19.20 5.29 7.38
CA ILE A 479 -18.97 6.47 8.23
C ILE A 479 -17.47 6.63 8.43
N HIS A 480 -16.98 7.86 8.30
CA HIS A 480 -15.57 8.19 8.53
C HIS A 480 -15.20 8.06 10.02
N PRO A 481 -13.96 7.66 10.36
CA PRO A 481 -13.52 7.52 11.75
C PRO A 481 -13.75 8.78 12.61
N GLU A 482 -13.52 9.98 12.06
CA GLU A 482 -13.71 11.26 12.75
C GLU A 482 -15.14 11.47 13.25
N GLU A 483 -16.12 11.03 12.46
CA GLU A 483 -17.54 11.12 12.79
C GLU A 483 -17.95 9.97 13.72
N GLY A 484 -17.61 8.73 13.36
CA GLY A 484 -18.03 7.54 14.09
C GLY A 484 -17.46 7.45 15.49
N PHE A 485 -16.19 7.84 15.70
CA PHE A 485 -15.54 7.78 17.01
C PHE A 485 -16.14 8.82 17.95
N ARG A 486 -16.26 10.07 17.49
CA ARG A 486 -16.91 11.15 18.24
C ARG A 486 -18.33 10.73 18.62
N PHE A 487 -19.13 10.26 17.66
CA PHE A 487 -20.51 9.84 17.89
C PHE A 487 -20.62 8.75 18.96
N ALA A 488 -19.75 7.73 18.92
CA ALA A 488 -19.75 6.66 19.90
C ALA A 488 -19.40 7.15 21.32
N PHE A 489 -18.38 8.01 21.45
CA PHE A 489 -17.99 8.56 22.75
C PHE A 489 -19.02 9.54 23.32
N GLU A 490 -19.63 10.41 22.49
CA GLU A 490 -20.74 11.28 22.89
C GLU A 490 -21.96 10.48 23.33
N GLY A 491 -22.23 9.37 22.64
CA GLY A 491 -23.29 8.43 22.98
C GLY A 491 -23.08 7.67 24.28
N GLY A 492 -21.90 7.80 24.90
CA GLY A 492 -21.61 7.27 26.23
C GLY A 492 -20.73 6.01 26.28
N ALA A 493 -20.21 5.53 25.14
CA ALA A 493 -19.36 4.34 25.09
C ALA A 493 -18.04 4.54 25.84
N ASP A 494 -17.69 3.66 26.76
CA ASP A 494 -16.44 3.76 27.53
C ASP A 494 -15.22 3.37 26.69
N PHE A 495 -15.43 2.52 25.70
CA PHE A 495 -14.44 2.04 24.74
C PHE A 495 -15.07 1.94 23.35
N ILE A 496 -14.24 1.93 22.31
CA ILE A 496 -14.67 1.62 20.94
C ILE A 496 -13.92 0.41 20.40
N CYS A 497 -14.62 -0.48 19.70
CA CYS A 497 -14.03 -1.62 18.99
C CYS A 497 -14.08 -1.37 17.48
N VAL A 498 -12.90 -1.26 16.86
CA VAL A 498 -12.77 -0.79 15.47
C VAL A 498 -11.92 -1.76 14.65
N GLY A 499 -12.46 -2.24 13.53
CA GLY A 499 -11.68 -3.00 12.55
C GLY A 499 -10.83 -2.06 11.71
N MET A 500 -9.50 -2.17 11.83
CA MET A 500 -8.53 -1.27 11.21
C MET A 500 -7.45 -2.09 10.51
N TYR A 501 -6.93 -1.59 9.39
CA TYR A 501 -5.70 -2.14 8.78
C TYR A 501 -4.44 -1.56 9.44
N ASP A 502 -3.30 -2.22 9.25
CA ASP A 502 -2.00 -1.75 9.73
C ASP A 502 -1.65 -0.34 9.25
N PHE A 503 -2.05 0.03 8.04
CA PHE A 503 -1.81 1.38 7.48
C PHE A 503 -2.78 2.45 7.97
N GLN A 504 -3.88 2.08 8.65
CA GLN A 504 -4.84 3.03 9.24
C GLN A 504 -4.58 3.29 10.72
N MET A 505 -3.86 2.39 11.40
CA MET A 505 -3.74 2.36 12.85
C MET A 505 -3.33 3.69 13.46
N VAL A 506 -2.29 4.34 12.94
CA VAL A 506 -1.77 5.61 13.47
C VAL A 506 -2.80 6.72 13.31
N GLN A 507 -3.41 6.83 12.12
CA GLN A 507 -4.42 7.85 11.85
C GLN A 507 -5.65 7.66 12.74
N ASP A 508 -6.17 6.44 12.83
CA ASP A 508 -7.36 6.14 13.63
C ASP A 508 -7.08 6.39 15.13
N VAL A 509 -5.90 6.02 15.63
CA VAL A 509 -5.51 6.34 17.01
C VAL A 509 -5.40 7.84 17.23
N ASN A 510 -4.84 8.59 16.28
CA ASN A 510 -4.78 10.06 16.35
C ASN A 510 -6.18 10.70 16.37
N ILE A 511 -7.12 10.19 15.58
CA ILE A 511 -8.51 10.65 15.58
C ILE A 511 -9.18 10.34 16.93
N ALA A 512 -8.94 9.15 17.48
CA ALA A 512 -9.45 8.80 18.80
C ALA A 512 -8.87 9.70 19.90
N LEU A 513 -7.57 10.03 19.84
CA LEU A 513 -6.92 10.98 20.75
C LEU A 513 -7.54 12.38 20.65
N ASP A 514 -7.78 12.88 19.44
CA ASP A 514 -8.44 14.17 19.23
C ASP A 514 -9.83 14.18 19.89
N CYS A 515 -10.61 13.10 19.72
CA CYS A 515 -11.92 12.95 20.35
C CYS A 515 -11.80 12.92 21.89
N LEU A 516 -10.92 12.09 22.44
CA LEU A 516 -10.76 11.93 23.90
C LEU A 516 -10.15 13.17 24.58
N ASN A 517 -9.46 14.03 23.82
CA ASN A 517 -8.92 15.29 24.30
C ASN A 517 -9.93 16.45 24.23
N ASP A 518 -11.01 16.29 23.49
CA ASP A 518 -12.10 17.27 23.39
C ASP A 518 -12.80 17.43 24.76
N PRO A 519 -12.87 18.66 25.31
CA PRO A 519 -13.56 18.93 26.57
C PRO A 519 -15.04 18.47 26.59
N ALA A 520 -15.71 18.46 25.43
CA ALA A 520 -17.11 18.00 25.33
C ALA A 520 -17.22 16.48 25.58
N ILE A 521 -16.25 15.70 25.09
CA ILE A 521 -16.17 14.24 25.32
C ILE A 521 -15.74 13.93 26.75
N ARG A 522 -14.74 14.66 27.26
CA ARG A 522 -14.26 14.49 28.64
C ARG A 522 -15.37 14.73 29.65
N ASN A 523 -16.23 15.72 29.41
CA ASN A 523 -17.36 16.09 30.26
C ASN A 523 -18.72 15.67 29.68
N ARG A 524 -18.74 14.57 28.91
CA ARG A 524 -19.96 14.04 28.29
C ARG A 524 -21.05 13.73 29.33
N LYS A 525 -22.30 13.64 28.86
CA LYS A 525 -23.48 13.40 29.70
C LYS A 525 -23.37 12.17 30.60
N ARG A 526 -22.87 11.06 30.05
CA ARG A 526 -22.69 9.80 30.79
C ARG A 526 -21.29 9.76 31.41
N PRO A 527 -21.16 9.61 32.75
CA PRO A 527 -19.85 9.47 33.36
C PRO A 527 -19.12 8.25 32.78
N TRP A 528 -17.80 8.33 32.68
CA TRP A 528 -16.96 7.17 32.40
C TRP A 528 -17.17 6.13 33.51
N ARG A 529 -17.59 4.92 33.12
CA ARG A 529 -17.81 3.80 34.05
C ARG A 529 -16.59 2.89 34.16
N ALA A 530 -15.70 2.96 33.17
CA ALA A 530 -14.45 2.22 33.10
C ALA A 530 -13.27 3.00 33.65
#